data_AF-A0A7V4UWF1-F1
#
_entry.id   AF-A0A7V4UWF1-F1
#
_cell.length_a   1.000
_cell.length_b   1.000
_cell.length_c   1.000
_cell.angle_alpha   90.00
_cell.angle_beta   90.00
_cell.angle_gamma   90.00
#
_symmetry.space_group_name_H-M   'P 1'
#
loop_
_entity.id
_entity.type
_entity.pdbx_description
1 polymer ?
#
loop_
_entity_poly.entity_id
_entity_poly.type
_entity_poly.pdbx_seq_one_letter_code
_entity_poly.pdbx_strand_id
1 'polypeptide(L)'
;MGNTRNIRLLALAVFLCVVGGLWYGQYVWRDYQADKKNQISYTAFMDKISSGEILRVGIAGDQITAEGKSGERFLLFLPAGAELPSLLLEKRIEFSARPPAAQPKWFELSIILIVSVFLFLMVRRYAGVGRSKAKLVDGSRSTTCFAEVAGAEEAKTELMETVEFLKDPQRFSLLGGKMPTGVLLVGPPGTGKTLLARAVAGEAGVPFFSISGSEFVEMYVGVGASRVRDLFAQAKKAAPCILFIDEIDAVGRKREVGAGGAG
;
A
#
# COMPACT_ATOMS: atom_id res chain seq x y z
N MET A 1 16.14 -12.00 8.68
CA MET A 1 15.00 -12.37 9.56
C MET A 1 14.34 -11.19 10.32
N GLY A 2 14.58 -9.91 9.96
CA GLY A 2 14.04 -8.76 10.73
C GLY A 2 12.66 -8.22 10.31
N ASN A 3 12.12 -8.61 9.14
CA ASN A 3 10.94 -7.95 8.57
C ASN A 3 9.60 -8.54 9.04
N THR A 4 9.55 -9.84 9.33
CA THR A 4 8.32 -10.54 9.76
C THR A 4 7.86 -10.15 11.16
N ARG A 5 8.79 -9.84 12.08
CA ARG A 5 8.45 -9.39 13.44
C ARG A 5 7.79 -8.01 13.45
N ASN A 6 8.27 -7.10 12.60
CA ASN A 6 7.71 -5.75 12.48
C ASN A 6 6.32 -5.75 11.82
N ILE A 7 6.07 -6.68 10.89
CA ILE A 7 4.74 -6.85 10.27
C ILE A 7 3.74 -7.40 11.28
N ARG A 8 4.13 -8.40 12.09
CA ARG A 8 3.26 -8.97 13.14
C ARG A 8 2.94 -7.95 14.25
N LEU A 9 3.92 -7.16 14.67
CA LEU A 9 3.71 -6.08 15.66
C LEU A 9 2.76 -5.00 15.14
N LEU A 10 2.87 -4.63 13.86
CA LEU A 10 1.97 -3.66 13.25
C LEU A 10 0.55 -4.21 13.11
N ALA A 11 0.41 -5.47 12.70
CA ALA A 11 -0.89 -6.13 12.59
C ALA A 11 -1.59 -6.23 13.96
N LEU A 12 -0.84 -6.54 15.02
CA LEU A 12 -1.35 -6.56 16.39
C LEU A 12 -1.81 -5.17 16.85
N ALA A 13 -1.03 -4.12 16.56
CA ALA A 13 -1.38 -2.74 16.91
C ALA A 13 -2.65 -2.28 16.18
N VAL A 14 -2.79 -2.58 14.90
CA VAL A 14 -4.01 -2.27 14.13
C VAL A 14 -5.21 -3.02 14.69
N PHE A 15 -5.05 -4.30 15.03
CA PHE A 15 -6.11 -5.10 15.63
C PHE A 15 -6.60 -4.51 16.97
N LEU A 16 -5.67 -4.12 17.86
CA LEU A 16 -6.01 -3.51 19.13
C LEU A 16 -6.73 -2.15 18.96
N CYS A 17 -6.32 -1.32 18.00
CA CYS A 17 -7.00 -0.06 17.70
C CYS A 17 -8.43 -0.28 17.16
N VAL A 18 -8.63 -1.27 16.29
CA VAL A 18 -9.96 -1.60 15.74
C VAL A 18 -10.87 -2.14 16.83
N VAL A 19 -10.38 -3.06 17.68
CA VAL A 19 -11.15 -3.61 18.80
C VAL A 19 -11.48 -2.51 19.81
N GLY A 20 -10.53 -1.65 20.16
CA GLY A 20 -10.76 -0.52 21.06
C GLY A 20 -11.76 0.50 20.50
N GLY A 21 -11.70 0.80 19.20
CA GLY A 21 -12.65 1.66 18.51
C GLY A 21 -14.06 1.08 18.48
N LEU A 22 -14.21 -0.24 18.27
CA LEU A 22 -15.50 -0.93 18.32
C LEU A 22 -16.09 -0.95 19.73
N TRP A 23 -15.26 -1.23 20.74
CA TRP A 23 -15.68 -1.19 22.15
C TRP A 23 -16.13 0.21 22.59
N TYR A 24 -15.37 1.23 22.22
CA TYR A 24 -15.72 2.62 22.48
C TYR A 24 -16.98 3.05 21.73
N GLY A 25 -17.10 2.64 20.46
CA GLY A 25 -18.31 2.87 19.65
C GLY A 25 -19.55 2.23 20.29
N GLN A 26 -19.43 1.01 20.82
CA GLN A 26 -20.51 0.36 21.56
C GLN A 26 -20.85 1.09 22.87
N TYR A 27 -19.84 1.55 23.60
CA TYR A 27 -20.04 2.32 24.84
C TYR A 27 -20.82 3.62 24.57
N VAL A 28 -20.39 4.41 23.58
CA VAL A 28 -21.05 5.65 23.17
C VAL A 28 -22.46 5.39 22.62
N TRP A 29 -22.64 4.34 21.81
CA TRP A 29 -23.96 4.00 21.26
C TRP A 29 -24.94 3.55 22.35
N ARG A 30 -24.47 2.83 23.37
CA ARG A 30 -25.29 2.43 24.52
C ARG A 30 -25.77 3.65 25.32
N ASP A 31 -24.89 4.62 25.56
CA ASP A 31 -25.25 5.85 26.27
C ASP A 31 -26.23 6.70 25.42
N TYR A 32 -26.04 6.78 24.09
CA TYR A 32 -26.98 7.44 23.18
C TYR A 32 -28.39 6.78 23.15
N GLN A 33 -28.45 5.44 23.23
CA GLN A 33 -29.71 4.69 23.32
C GLN A 33 -30.43 4.93 24.66
N ALA A 34 -29.68 5.04 25.77
CA ALA A 34 -30.23 5.34 27.08
C ALA A 34 -30.89 6.72 27.13
N ASP A 35 -30.25 7.73 26.54
CA ASP A 35 -30.79 9.09 26.45
C ASP A 35 -32.04 9.15 25.56
N LYS A 36 -32.11 8.36 24.48
CA LYS A 36 -33.28 8.32 23.60
C LYS A 36 -34.49 7.62 24.24
N LYS A 37 -34.27 6.65 25.13
CA LYS A 37 -35.35 5.90 25.81
C LYS A 37 -36.03 6.72 26.91
N ASN A 38 -35.31 7.63 27.56
CA ASN A 38 -35.83 8.47 28.65
C ASN A 38 -36.28 9.87 28.18
N GLN A 39 -36.41 10.07 26.87
CA GLN A 39 -36.90 11.30 26.29
C GLN A 39 -38.43 11.40 26.39
N ILE A 40 -38.92 12.46 27.01
CA ILE A 40 -40.35 12.77 27.13
C ILE A 40 -40.64 14.09 26.38
N SER A 41 -41.83 14.18 25.76
CA SER A 41 -42.27 15.40 25.08
C SER A 41 -42.58 16.52 26.08
N TYR A 42 -42.49 17.77 25.62
CA TYR A 42 -42.81 18.94 26.46
C TYR A 42 -44.21 18.86 27.08
N THR A 43 -45.22 18.43 26.32
CA THR A 43 -46.60 18.29 26.80
C THR A 43 -46.72 17.24 27.90
N ALA A 44 -46.13 16.06 27.71
CA ALA A 44 -46.17 14.99 28.71
C ALA A 44 -45.38 15.35 29.97
N PHE A 45 -44.36 16.21 29.86
CA PHE A 45 -43.68 16.80 31.00
C PHE A 45 -44.59 17.78 31.76
N MET A 46 -45.32 18.65 31.05
CA MET A 46 -46.29 19.57 31.66
C MET A 46 -47.39 18.81 32.42
N ASP A 47 -47.89 17.72 31.86
CA ASP A 47 -48.88 16.86 32.51
C ASP A 47 -48.33 16.29 33.83
N LYS A 48 -47.07 15.83 33.84
CA LYS A 48 -46.38 15.33 35.04
C LYS A 48 -46.05 16.41 36.08
N ILE A 49 -45.85 17.65 35.65
CA ILE A 49 -45.73 18.80 36.57
C ILE A 49 -47.08 19.03 37.25
N SER A 50 -48.16 19.02 36.48
CA SER A 50 -49.52 19.25 36.99
C SER A 50 -49.99 18.16 37.96
N SER A 51 -49.58 16.89 37.74
CA SER A 51 -49.86 15.76 38.64
C SER A 51 -48.97 15.75 39.89
N GLY A 52 -47.98 16.64 39.97
CA GLY A 52 -47.09 16.77 41.11
C GLY A 52 -46.08 15.63 41.25
N GLU A 53 -45.75 14.95 40.15
CA GLU A 53 -44.82 13.81 40.12
C GLU A 53 -43.34 14.21 40.09
N ILE A 54 -43.02 15.47 39.79
CA ILE A 54 -41.65 15.98 39.61
C ILE A 54 -41.15 16.68 40.89
N LEU A 55 -39.93 16.33 41.33
CA LEU A 55 -39.28 16.94 42.50
C LEU A 55 -38.29 18.02 42.12
N ARG A 56 -37.48 17.76 41.08
CA ARG A 56 -36.37 18.64 40.70
C ARG A 56 -36.24 18.75 39.19
N VAL A 57 -35.88 19.95 38.75
CA VAL A 57 -35.66 20.25 37.34
C VAL A 57 -34.27 20.87 37.18
N GLY A 58 -33.39 20.17 36.47
CA GLY A 58 -32.09 20.68 36.06
C GLY A 58 -32.20 21.28 34.67
N ILE A 59 -31.78 22.54 34.49
CA ILE A 59 -31.75 23.20 33.18
C ILE A 59 -30.30 23.33 32.73
N ALA A 60 -29.97 22.83 31.55
CA ALA A 60 -28.63 22.90 30.96
C ALA A 60 -28.73 23.26 29.46
N GLY A 61 -28.74 24.56 29.15
CA GLY A 61 -28.98 25.05 27.79
C GLY A 61 -30.39 24.70 27.31
N ASP A 62 -30.50 24.09 26.13
CA ASP A 62 -31.79 23.66 25.54
C ASP A 62 -32.29 22.32 26.08
N GLN A 63 -31.51 21.65 26.94
CA GLN A 63 -31.88 20.39 27.56
C GLN A 63 -32.30 20.58 29.02
N ILE A 64 -33.42 19.96 29.37
CA ILE A 64 -33.90 19.87 30.75
C ILE A 64 -33.84 18.41 31.20
N THR A 65 -33.30 18.20 32.40
CA THR A 65 -33.35 16.92 33.10
C THR A 65 -34.33 17.04 34.26
N ALA A 66 -35.40 16.25 34.24
CA ALA A 66 -36.38 16.21 35.31
C ALA A 66 -36.21 14.94 36.15
N GLU A 67 -36.25 15.09 37.47
CA GLU A 67 -36.20 13.97 38.42
C GLU A 67 -37.55 13.82 39.10
N GLY A 68 -38.18 12.66 38.92
CA GLY A 68 -39.48 12.31 39.50
C GLY A 68 -39.37 11.86 40.95
N LYS A 69 -40.51 11.86 41.67
CA LYS A 69 -40.63 11.32 43.04
C LYS A 69 -40.20 9.86 43.19
N SER A 70 -40.26 9.09 42.09
CA SER A 70 -39.83 7.69 42.00
C SER A 70 -38.31 7.52 41.81
N GLY A 71 -37.54 8.61 41.66
CA GLY A 71 -36.11 8.56 41.34
C GLY A 71 -35.81 8.37 39.84
N GLU A 72 -36.84 8.39 38.99
CA GLU A 72 -36.70 8.33 37.53
C GLU A 72 -36.21 9.66 36.97
N ARG A 73 -35.30 9.60 36.00
CA ARG A 73 -34.75 10.77 35.30
C ARG A 73 -35.26 10.82 33.87
N PHE A 74 -35.85 11.94 33.51
CA PHE A 74 -36.36 12.21 32.18
C PHE A 74 -35.57 13.34 31.54
N LEU A 75 -35.29 13.19 30.24
CA LEU A 75 -34.61 14.21 29.46
C LEU A 75 -35.62 14.82 28.48
N LEU A 76 -35.66 16.14 28.38
CA LEU A 76 -36.52 16.84 27.44
C LEU A 76 -35.77 18.02 26.80
N PHE A 77 -36.21 18.41 25.61
CA PHE A 77 -35.66 19.53 24.86
C PHE A 77 -36.65 20.69 24.84
N LEU A 78 -36.18 21.90 25.07
CA LEU A 78 -37.03 23.09 25.05
C LEU A 78 -37.37 23.51 23.61
N PRO A 79 -38.65 23.67 23.26
CA PRO A 79 -39.01 24.41 22.06
C PRO A 79 -38.71 25.90 22.27
N ALA A 80 -38.16 26.56 21.25
CA ALA A 80 -37.82 27.97 21.30
C ALA A 80 -39.08 28.82 21.57
N GLY A 81 -39.06 29.62 22.64
CA GLY A 81 -40.15 30.51 23.05
C GLY A 81 -41.06 30.01 24.18
N ALA A 82 -40.77 28.87 24.82
CA ALA A 82 -41.54 28.37 25.96
C ALA A 82 -41.14 29.04 27.30
N GLU A 83 -42.11 29.62 28.02
CA GLU A 83 -41.92 30.23 29.35
C GLU A 83 -42.03 29.19 30.48
N LEU A 84 -40.98 28.37 30.64
CA LEU A 84 -40.90 27.38 31.73
C LEU A 84 -40.53 27.94 33.12
N PRO A 85 -39.66 28.96 33.26
CA PRO A 85 -39.19 29.40 34.58
C PRO A 85 -40.30 29.96 35.48
N SER A 86 -41.27 30.68 34.91
CA SER A 86 -42.39 31.29 35.63
C SER A 86 -43.35 30.24 36.21
N LEU A 87 -43.65 29.18 35.45
CA LEU A 87 -44.53 28.08 35.88
C LEU A 87 -43.90 27.18 36.94
N LEU A 88 -42.58 26.97 36.89
CA LEU A 88 -41.83 26.21 37.90
C LEU A 88 -41.76 26.95 39.25
N LEU A 89 -41.68 28.29 39.20
CA LEU A 89 -41.73 29.16 40.38
C LEU A 89 -43.12 29.15 41.05
N GLU A 90 -44.19 29.15 40.26
CA GLU A 90 -45.58 29.09 40.76
C GLU A 90 -45.87 27.79 41.53
N LYS A 91 -45.29 26.67 41.08
CA LYS A 91 -45.45 25.35 41.72
C LYS A 91 -44.41 25.03 42.80
N ARG A 92 -43.52 25.99 43.14
CA ARG A 92 -42.44 25.84 44.14
C ARG A 92 -41.50 24.66 43.88
N ILE A 93 -41.16 24.39 42.63
CA ILE A 93 -40.23 23.31 42.26
C ILE A 93 -38.80 23.86 42.30
N GLU A 94 -37.91 23.17 43.01
CA GLU A 94 -36.48 23.52 43.02
C GLU A 94 -35.89 23.31 41.62
N PHE A 95 -35.46 24.39 40.97
CA PHE A 95 -34.72 24.32 39.71
C PHE A 95 -33.26 24.71 39.90
N SER A 96 -32.37 23.97 39.25
CA SER A 96 -30.92 24.23 39.26
C SER A 96 -30.44 24.39 37.82
N ALA A 97 -29.95 25.57 37.47
CA ALA A 97 -29.28 25.78 36.19
C ALA A 97 -27.83 25.31 36.32
N ARG A 98 -27.44 24.30 35.52
CA ARG A 98 -26.04 23.88 35.41
C ARG A 98 -25.53 24.24 34.01
N PRO A 99 -24.32 24.82 33.88
CA PRO A 99 -23.75 25.04 32.56
C PRO A 99 -23.60 23.69 31.84
N PRO A 100 -23.90 23.61 30.52
CA PRO A 100 -23.72 22.39 29.76
C PRO A 100 -22.27 21.94 29.91
N ALA A 101 -22.06 20.68 30.32
CA ALA A 101 -20.73 20.13 30.48
C ALA A 101 -20.03 20.17 29.11
N ALA A 102 -19.09 21.11 28.95
CA ALA A 102 -18.28 21.19 27.76
C ALA A 102 -17.45 19.92 27.69
N GLN A 103 -17.89 18.96 26.85
CA GLN A 103 -17.09 17.78 26.57
C GLN A 103 -15.73 18.27 26.07
N PRO A 104 -14.65 17.81 26.70
CA PRO A 104 -13.41 18.51 26.48
C PRO A 104 -12.79 17.97 25.18
N LYS A 105 -12.63 18.88 24.20
CA LYS A 105 -12.35 18.60 22.78
C LYS A 105 -11.03 17.88 22.48
N TRP A 106 -10.22 17.57 23.50
CA TRP A 106 -8.95 16.83 23.35
C TRP A 106 -9.17 15.39 22.89
N PHE A 107 -10.32 14.79 23.17
CA PHE A 107 -10.66 13.47 22.63
C PHE A 107 -10.82 13.48 21.10
N GLU A 108 -11.47 14.50 20.51
CA GLU A 108 -11.59 14.62 19.05
C GLU A 108 -10.22 14.82 18.38
N LEU A 109 -9.35 15.62 19.00
CA LEU A 109 -7.99 15.85 18.52
C LEU A 109 -7.14 14.57 18.52
N SER A 110 -7.32 13.70 19.52
CA SER A 110 -6.59 12.44 19.61
C SER A 110 -6.93 11.47 18.48
N ILE A 111 -8.20 11.41 18.07
CA ILE A 111 -8.67 10.56 16.96
C ILE A 111 -8.10 11.08 15.63
N ILE A 112 -8.15 12.39 15.40
CA ILE A 112 -7.62 13.02 14.19
C ILE A 112 -6.11 12.76 14.09
N LEU A 113 -5.36 12.92 15.18
CA LEU A 113 -3.91 12.67 15.22
C LEU A 113 -3.57 11.22 14.86
N ILE A 114 -4.28 10.24 15.44
CA ILE A 114 -4.05 8.81 15.18
C ILE A 114 -4.35 8.49 13.70
N VAL A 115 -5.47 8.99 13.16
CA VAL A 115 -5.83 8.79 11.76
C VAL A 115 -4.81 9.44 10.82
N SER A 116 -4.36 10.66 11.11
CA SER A 116 -3.35 11.35 10.31
C SER A 116 -2.00 10.63 10.32
N VAL A 117 -1.53 10.16 11.47
CA VAL A 117 -0.28 9.39 11.59
C VAL A 117 -0.41 8.04 10.88
N PHE A 118 -1.56 7.37 11.01
CA PHE A 118 -1.83 6.12 10.33
C PHE A 118 -1.84 6.29 8.81
N LEU A 119 -2.52 7.33 8.30
CA LEU A 119 -2.61 7.62 6.87
C LEU A 119 -1.24 8.02 6.30
N PHE A 120 -0.45 8.78 7.07
CA PHE A 120 0.95 9.10 6.71
C PHE A 120 1.84 7.84 6.62
N LEU A 121 1.74 6.92 7.57
CA LEU A 121 2.48 5.65 7.53
C LEU A 121 2.02 4.75 6.38
N MET A 122 0.74 4.78 6.04
CA MET A 122 0.15 4.04 4.93
C MET A 122 0.67 4.59 3.59
N VAL A 123 0.54 5.90 3.35
CA VAL A 123 1.07 6.57 2.14
C VAL A 123 2.57 6.33 1.97
N ARG A 124 3.35 6.39 3.06
CA ARG A 124 4.80 6.13 3.02
C ARG A 124 5.15 4.69 2.63
N ARG A 125 4.27 3.71 2.90
CA ARG A 125 4.46 2.32 2.47
C ARG A 125 3.97 2.06 1.04
N TYR A 126 2.84 2.63 0.64
CA TYR A 126 2.30 2.46 -0.71
C TYR A 126 3.12 3.22 -1.77
N ALA A 127 3.71 4.36 -1.43
CA ALA A 127 4.71 5.02 -2.27
C ALA A 127 5.96 4.16 -2.54
N GLY A 128 6.19 3.08 -1.77
CA GLY A 128 7.25 2.09 -1.99
C GLY A 128 6.86 0.91 -2.89
N VAL A 129 5.58 0.72 -3.22
CA VAL A 129 5.07 -0.45 -3.97
C VAL A 129 5.37 -0.37 -5.48
N GLY A 130 5.79 0.81 -5.99
CA GLY A 130 6.24 0.98 -7.37
C GLY A 130 7.72 0.68 -7.62
N ARG A 131 8.52 0.49 -6.56
CA ARG A 131 9.90 -0.01 -6.69
C ARG A 131 9.92 -1.48 -6.34
N SER A 132 9.37 -2.31 -7.24
CA SER A 132 9.91 -3.67 -7.37
C SER A 132 11.38 -3.47 -7.69
N LYS A 133 12.25 -3.57 -6.68
CA LYS A 133 13.68 -3.79 -6.91
C LYS A 133 13.69 -4.97 -7.88
N ALA A 134 14.11 -4.71 -9.12
CA ALA A 134 14.28 -5.74 -10.13
C ALA A 134 14.80 -6.98 -9.42
N LYS A 135 14.08 -8.10 -9.56
CA LYS A 135 14.49 -9.41 -9.08
C LYS A 135 15.99 -9.47 -9.33
N LEU A 136 16.80 -9.52 -8.26
CA LEU A 136 18.25 -9.51 -8.40
C LEU A 136 18.55 -10.67 -9.34
N VAL A 137 18.88 -10.36 -10.59
CA VAL A 137 19.29 -11.36 -11.56
C VAL A 137 20.68 -11.69 -11.11
N ASP A 138 20.78 -12.60 -10.14
CA ASP A 138 22.06 -13.00 -9.60
C ASP A 138 22.80 -13.66 -10.76
N GLY A 139 23.97 -13.14 -11.10
CA GLY A 139 24.76 -13.61 -12.23
C GLY A 139 25.35 -14.97 -11.91
N SER A 140 24.54 -16.03 -11.98
CA SER A 140 24.97 -17.39 -11.70
C SER A 140 26.10 -17.76 -12.66
N ARG A 141 27.17 -18.36 -12.15
CA ARG A 141 28.16 -18.99 -13.01
C ARG A 141 27.52 -20.19 -13.68
N SER A 142 27.43 -20.15 -15.00
CA SER A 142 26.99 -21.30 -15.79
C SER A 142 28.04 -22.40 -15.69
N THR A 143 27.62 -23.63 -15.42
CA THR A 143 28.48 -24.82 -15.49
C THR A 143 28.44 -25.51 -16.85
N THR A 144 27.52 -25.08 -17.73
CA THR A 144 27.34 -25.64 -19.07
C THR A 144 28.47 -25.20 -19.98
N CYS A 145 29.07 -26.13 -20.73
CA CYS A 145 30.15 -25.90 -21.69
C CYS A 145 29.72 -26.29 -23.11
N PHE A 146 30.52 -25.98 -24.14
CA PHE A 146 30.17 -26.32 -25.53
C PHE A 146 30.05 -27.83 -25.78
N ALA A 147 30.72 -28.65 -24.97
CA ALA A 147 30.59 -30.10 -25.00
C ALA A 147 29.16 -30.59 -24.68
N GLU A 148 28.36 -29.82 -23.93
CA GLU A 148 26.98 -30.16 -23.60
C GLU A 148 25.98 -29.73 -24.70
N VAL A 149 26.44 -28.99 -25.71
CA VAL A 149 25.61 -28.53 -26.83
C VAL A 149 25.82 -29.45 -28.02
N ALA A 150 24.78 -30.17 -28.44
CA ALA A 150 24.85 -31.01 -29.63
C ALA A 150 24.63 -30.18 -30.92
N GLY A 151 25.48 -30.37 -31.93
CA GLY A 151 25.37 -29.72 -33.24
C GLY A 151 25.72 -28.22 -33.22
N ALA A 152 25.21 -27.49 -34.23
CA ALA A 152 25.47 -26.05 -34.43
C ALA A 152 26.97 -25.69 -34.49
N GLU A 153 27.78 -26.53 -35.15
CA GLU A 153 29.24 -26.40 -35.19
C GLU A 153 29.72 -25.06 -35.78
N GLU A 154 29.00 -24.53 -36.79
CA GLU A 154 29.27 -23.22 -37.36
C GLU A 154 29.08 -22.10 -36.31
N ALA A 155 27.94 -22.10 -35.62
CA ALA A 155 27.65 -21.12 -34.57
C ALA A 155 28.60 -21.26 -33.35
N LYS A 156 28.99 -22.48 -32.98
CA LYS A 156 30.01 -22.69 -31.93
C LYS A 156 31.36 -22.11 -32.32
N THR A 157 31.76 -22.26 -33.58
CA THR A 157 33.04 -21.73 -34.09
C THR A 157 33.03 -20.21 -34.05
N GLU A 158 31.97 -19.55 -34.52
CA GLU A 158 31.84 -18.09 -34.44
C GLU A 158 31.80 -17.57 -32.99
N LEU A 159 31.08 -18.27 -32.10
CA LEU A 159 31.00 -17.88 -30.69
C LEU A 159 32.31 -18.15 -29.94
N MET A 160 33.18 -19.03 -30.44
CA MET A 160 34.48 -19.30 -29.83
C MET A 160 35.38 -18.06 -29.87
N GLU A 161 35.30 -17.24 -30.91
CA GLU A 161 35.99 -15.94 -30.96
C GLU A 161 35.51 -15.02 -29.83
N THR A 162 34.21 -15.02 -29.54
CA THR A 162 33.63 -14.24 -28.44
C THR A 162 34.11 -14.75 -27.08
N VAL A 163 34.22 -16.08 -26.90
CA VAL A 163 34.79 -16.69 -25.70
C VAL A 163 36.25 -16.30 -25.51
N GLU A 164 37.06 -16.38 -26.57
CA GLU A 164 38.49 -16.05 -26.50
C GLU A 164 38.69 -14.57 -26.14
N PHE A 165 37.84 -13.68 -26.69
CA PHE A 165 37.85 -12.26 -26.34
C PHE A 165 37.52 -12.02 -24.86
N LEU A 166 36.54 -12.75 -24.31
CA LEU A 166 36.17 -12.64 -22.90
C LEU A 166 37.25 -13.17 -21.95
N LYS A 167 38.04 -14.16 -22.40
CA LYS A 167 39.16 -14.73 -21.62
C LYS A 167 40.41 -13.86 -21.65
N ASP A 168 40.77 -13.32 -22.81
CA ASP A 168 41.97 -12.51 -22.99
C ASP A 168 41.69 -11.23 -23.81
N PRO A 169 41.02 -10.23 -23.22
CA PRO A 169 40.69 -8.99 -23.92
C PRO A 169 41.92 -8.14 -24.28
N GLN A 170 43.05 -8.36 -23.62
CA GLN A 170 44.28 -7.60 -23.86
C GLN A 170 44.91 -7.99 -25.20
N ARG A 171 44.98 -9.30 -25.49
CA ARG A 171 45.53 -9.80 -26.76
C ARG A 171 44.82 -9.24 -27.98
N PHE A 172 43.50 -9.12 -27.93
CA PHE A 172 42.72 -8.55 -29.04
C PHE A 172 42.86 -7.03 -29.13
N SER A 173 42.94 -6.33 -28.00
CA SER A 173 43.11 -4.88 -27.96
C SER A 173 44.45 -4.44 -28.58
N LEU A 174 45.52 -5.23 -28.36
CA LEU A 174 46.85 -4.98 -28.95
C LEU A 174 46.86 -5.09 -30.49
N LEU A 175 46.01 -5.94 -31.05
CA LEU A 175 45.84 -6.12 -32.49
C LEU A 175 44.82 -5.12 -33.09
N GLY A 176 44.31 -4.17 -32.29
CA GLY A 176 43.28 -3.22 -32.70
C GLY A 176 41.88 -3.82 -32.80
N GLY A 177 41.68 -5.05 -32.32
CA GLY A 177 40.39 -5.72 -32.29
C GLY A 177 39.43 -5.06 -31.30
N LYS A 178 38.21 -4.78 -31.75
CA LYS A 178 37.12 -4.29 -30.88
C LYS A 178 36.21 -5.45 -30.52
N MET A 179 35.76 -5.48 -29.26
CA MET A 179 34.77 -6.46 -28.82
C MET A 179 33.48 -6.29 -29.65
N PRO A 180 32.93 -7.36 -30.24
CA PRO A 180 31.58 -7.31 -30.77
C PRO A 180 30.61 -6.96 -29.63
N THR A 181 29.78 -5.94 -29.84
CA THR A 181 28.92 -5.36 -28.79
C THR A 181 27.67 -6.18 -28.51
N GLY A 182 27.36 -7.18 -29.35
CA GLY A 182 26.26 -8.12 -29.17
C GLY A 182 26.20 -9.15 -30.27
N VAL A 183 25.58 -10.29 -29.97
CA VAL A 183 25.33 -11.39 -30.91
C VAL A 183 23.83 -11.68 -30.91
N LEU A 184 23.22 -11.80 -32.09
CA LEU A 184 21.82 -12.16 -32.24
C LEU A 184 21.70 -13.60 -32.74
N LEU A 185 21.17 -14.49 -31.89
CA LEU A 185 20.92 -15.89 -32.25
C LEU A 185 19.53 -16.02 -32.86
N VAL A 186 19.44 -16.37 -34.14
CA VAL A 186 18.17 -16.53 -34.87
C VAL A 186 17.97 -17.99 -35.27
N GLY A 187 16.73 -18.48 -35.15
CA GLY A 187 16.34 -19.79 -35.65
C GLY A 187 15.00 -20.25 -35.08
N PRO A 188 14.45 -21.38 -35.53
CA PRO A 188 13.22 -21.97 -35.01
C PRO A 188 13.26 -22.22 -33.48
N PRO A 189 12.12 -22.25 -32.79
CA PRO A 189 12.09 -22.64 -31.37
C PRO A 189 12.67 -24.05 -31.18
N GLY A 190 13.33 -24.29 -30.04
CA GLY A 190 13.90 -25.61 -29.71
C GLY A 190 15.30 -25.90 -30.28
N THR A 191 15.93 -24.98 -31.03
CA THR A 191 17.29 -25.17 -31.57
C THR A 191 18.43 -24.92 -30.57
N GLY A 192 18.13 -24.87 -29.28
CA GLY A 192 19.17 -24.73 -28.24
C GLY A 192 19.82 -23.34 -28.11
N LYS A 193 19.22 -22.26 -28.62
CA LYS A 193 19.77 -20.88 -28.51
C LYS A 193 20.13 -20.47 -27.07
N THR A 194 19.21 -20.68 -26.13
CA THR A 194 19.41 -20.37 -24.70
C THR A 194 20.48 -21.26 -24.07
N LEU A 195 20.58 -22.52 -24.52
CA LEU A 195 21.60 -23.48 -24.06
C LEU A 195 22.98 -23.08 -24.59
N LEU A 196 23.08 -22.69 -25.86
CA LEU A 196 24.30 -22.19 -26.49
C LEU A 196 24.80 -20.92 -25.80
N ALA A 197 23.93 -19.96 -25.48
CA ALA A 197 24.30 -18.75 -24.74
C ALA A 197 24.85 -19.05 -23.33
N ARG A 198 24.27 -20.03 -22.62
CA ARG A 198 24.79 -20.52 -21.33
C ARG A 198 26.13 -21.21 -21.48
N ALA A 199 26.34 -21.94 -22.57
CA ALA A 199 27.60 -22.60 -22.88
C ALA A 199 28.73 -21.58 -23.12
N VAL A 200 28.48 -20.49 -23.85
CA VAL A 200 29.46 -19.40 -24.04
C VAL A 200 29.90 -18.82 -22.70
N ALA A 201 28.97 -18.60 -21.77
CA ALA A 201 29.28 -18.06 -20.45
C ALA A 201 30.10 -19.02 -19.58
N GLY A 202 29.76 -20.32 -19.63
CA GLY A 202 30.50 -21.35 -18.90
C GLY A 202 31.90 -21.56 -19.48
N GLU A 203 32.03 -21.59 -20.80
CA GLU A 203 33.32 -21.64 -21.49
C GLU A 203 34.21 -20.46 -21.13
N ALA A 204 33.67 -19.23 -21.13
CA ALA A 204 34.39 -18.02 -20.75
C ALA A 204 34.61 -17.88 -19.23
N GLY A 205 33.91 -18.64 -18.40
CA GLY A 205 33.99 -18.56 -16.94
C GLY A 205 33.45 -17.26 -16.33
N VAL A 206 32.55 -16.57 -17.03
CA VAL A 206 32.01 -15.26 -16.64
C VAL A 206 30.58 -15.36 -16.09
N PRO A 207 30.11 -14.38 -15.28
CA PRO A 207 28.72 -14.35 -14.82
C PRO A 207 27.73 -14.32 -15.98
N PHE A 208 26.63 -15.07 -15.86
CA PHE A 208 25.56 -15.12 -16.84
C PHE A 208 24.28 -14.49 -16.27
N PHE A 209 23.84 -13.39 -16.88
CA PHE A 209 22.57 -12.74 -16.58
C PHE A 209 21.55 -13.12 -17.66
N SER A 210 20.36 -13.54 -17.28
CA SER A 210 19.30 -13.92 -18.22
C SER A 210 17.98 -13.28 -17.85
N ILE A 211 17.28 -12.77 -18.85
CA ILE A 211 15.93 -12.21 -18.74
C ILE A 211 15.14 -12.53 -20.02
N SER A 212 13.82 -12.71 -19.92
CA SER A 212 12.95 -12.73 -21.11
C SER A 212 12.54 -11.31 -21.49
N GLY A 213 12.54 -11.00 -22.78
CA GLY A 213 12.12 -9.72 -23.35
C GLY A 213 10.68 -9.38 -23.01
N SER A 214 9.83 -10.40 -22.82
CA SER A 214 8.45 -10.23 -22.37
C SER A 214 8.34 -9.58 -20.97
N GLU A 215 9.35 -9.74 -20.10
CA GLU A 215 9.38 -9.13 -18.75
C GLU A 215 9.50 -7.60 -18.77
N PHE A 216 9.85 -7.02 -19.94
CA PHE A 216 9.90 -5.58 -20.14
C PHE A 216 8.57 -4.99 -20.61
N VAL A 217 7.62 -5.81 -21.04
CA VAL A 217 6.31 -5.37 -21.52
C VAL A 217 5.35 -5.34 -20.32
N GLU A 218 5.07 -4.15 -19.81
CA GLU A 218 4.15 -3.95 -18.70
C GLU A 218 3.05 -2.94 -19.03
N MET A 219 1.93 -3.04 -18.31
CA MET A 219 0.79 -2.12 -18.44
C MET A 219 1.13 -0.68 -18.02
N TYR A 220 2.20 -0.49 -17.24
CA TYR A 220 2.60 0.81 -16.71
C TYR A 220 3.71 1.43 -17.55
N VAL A 221 3.42 2.60 -18.13
CA VAL A 221 4.36 3.38 -18.94
C VAL A 221 5.64 3.66 -18.14
N GLY A 222 6.79 3.36 -18.76
CA GLY A 222 8.11 3.66 -18.20
C GLY A 222 8.68 2.63 -17.22
N VAL A 223 7.89 1.67 -16.74
CA VAL A 223 8.38 0.63 -15.81
C VAL A 223 9.34 -0.32 -16.53
N GLY A 224 8.99 -0.79 -17.73
CA GLY A 224 9.86 -1.60 -18.58
C GLY A 224 11.21 -0.92 -18.89
N ALA A 225 11.18 0.36 -19.28
CA ALA A 225 12.37 1.14 -19.58
C ALA A 225 13.30 1.34 -18.36
N SER A 226 12.74 1.43 -17.15
CA SER A 226 13.55 1.47 -15.93
C SER A 226 14.25 0.14 -15.66
N ARG A 227 13.55 -0.99 -15.86
CA ARG A 227 14.15 -2.32 -15.68
C ARG A 227 15.31 -2.58 -16.62
N VAL A 228 15.17 -2.20 -17.90
CA VAL A 228 16.28 -2.32 -18.87
C VAL A 228 17.49 -1.54 -18.36
N ARG A 229 17.31 -0.28 -17.94
CA ARG A 229 18.41 0.53 -17.38
C ARG A 229 19.05 -0.10 -16.15
N ASP A 230 18.24 -0.59 -15.22
CA ASP A 230 18.73 -1.20 -13.98
C ASP A 230 19.47 -2.52 -14.24
N LEU A 231 18.99 -3.34 -15.18
CA LEU A 231 19.64 -4.58 -15.61
C LEU A 231 21.02 -4.31 -16.21
N PHE A 232 21.11 -3.37 -17.16
CA PHE A 232 22.39 -2.98 -17.75
C PHE A 232 23.35 -2.36 -16.71
N ALA A 233 22.82 -1.62 -15.73
CA ALA A 233 23.63 -1.07 -14.64
C ALA A 233 24.18 -2.17 -13.71
N GLN A 234 23.41 -3.24 -13.47
CA GLN A 234 23.87 -4.40 -12.70
C GLN A 234 24.91 -5.21 -13.48
N ALA A 235 24.66 -5.51 -14.76
CA ALA A 235 25.61 -6.22 -15.62
C ALA A 235 26.96 -5.49 -15.73
N LYS A 236 26.96 -4.17 -15.90
CA LYS A 236 28.19 -3.36 -15.94
C LYS A 236 29.05 -3.47 -14.67
N LYS A 237 28.44 -3.68 -13.50
CA LYS A 237 29.17 -3.86 -12.23
C LYS A 237 29.84 -5.23 -12.12
N ALA A 238 29.36 -6.21 -12.88
CA ALA A 238 29.85 -7.59 -12.90
C ALA A 238 30.70 -7.89 -14.13
N ALA A 239 31.17 -6.86 -14.86
CA ALA A 239 31.97 -7.03 -16.06
C ALA A 239 33.35 -7.67 -15.75
N PRO A 240 33.86 -8.58 -16.60
CA PRO A 240 33.24 -9.12 -17.81
C PRO A 240 32.09 -10.10 -17.50
N CYS A 241 30.97 -9.99 -18.21
CA CYS A 241 29.79 -10.84 -18.04
C CYS A 241 29.03 -11.01 -19.36
N ILE A 242 28.13 -11.99 -19.42
CA ILE A 242 27.19 -12.17 -20.54
C ILE A 242 25.78 -11.79 -20.08
N LEU A 243 25.13 -10.91 -20.84
CA LEU A 243 23.73 -10.57 -20.68
C LEU A 243 22.92 -11.17 -21.82
N PHE A 244 22.08 -12.15 -21.49
CA PHE A 244 21.20 -12.83 -22.42
C PHE A 244 19.76 -12.31 -22.27
N ILE A 245 19.21 -11.81 -23.38
CA ILE A 245 17.81 -11.39 -23.49
C ILE A 245 17.13 -12.38 -24.43
N ASP A 246 16.30 -13.26 -23.86
CA ASP A 246 15.46 -14.16 -24.66
C ASP A 246 14.27 -13.37 -25.25
N GLU A 247 13.65 -13.84 -26.34
CA GLU A 247 12.43 -13.24 -26.91
C GLU A 247 12.51 -11.70 -27.10
N ILE A 248 13.66 -11.22 -27.60
CA ILE A 248 13.90 -9.78 -27.81
C ILE A 248 12.92 -9.14 -28.81
N ASP A 249 12.27 -9.94 -29.64
CA ASP A 249 11.22 -9.52 -30.56
C ASP A 249 10.02 -8.90 -29.85
N ALA A 250 9.75 -9.28 -28.58
CA ALA A 250 8.69 -8.67 -27.75
C ALA A 250 8.90 -7.16 -27.53
N VAL A 251 10.15 -6.69 -27.53
CA VAL A 251 10.51 -5.27 -27.33
C VAL A 251 11.03 -4.60 -28.61
N GLY A 252 11.51 -5.38 -29.57
CA GLY A 252 12.17 -4.91 -30.78
C GLY A 252 11.25 -4.61 -31.96
N ARG A 253 9.92 -4.76 -31.82
CA ARG A 253 8.98 -4.54 -32.92
C ARG A 253 9.06 -3.08 -33.40
N LYS A 254 9.21 -2.91 -34.71
CA LYS A 254 9.24 -1.60 -35.36
C LYS A 254 7.98 -0.84 -34.95
N ARG A 255 8.14 0.42 -34.50
CA ARG A 255 7.00 1.32 -34.30
C ARG A 255 6.28 1.44 -35.63
N GLU A 256 5.07 0.89 -35.72
CA GLU A 256 4.19 1.15 -36.85
C GLU A 256 3.84 2.64 -36.77
N VAL A 257 4.36 3.43 -37.71
CA VAL A 257 3.93 4.81 -37.94
C VAL A 257 2.57 4.69 -38.64
N GLY A 258 1.56 4.36 -37.85
CA GLY A 258 0.17 4.24 -38.28
C GLY A 258 -0.54 5.57 -38.04
N ALA A 259 -0.90 6.23 -39.13
CA ALA A 259 -1.91 7.28 -39.15
C ALA A 259 -3.24 6.75 -38.57
N GLY A 260 -3.87 7.53 -37.69
CA GLY A 260 -5.30 7.43 -37.39
C GLY A 260 -5.70 6.46 -36.27
N GLY A 261 -6.29 7.02 -35.21
CA GLY A 261 -7.01 6.25 -34.19
C GLY A 261 -7.43 7.13 -33.03
N ALA A 262 -8.56 7.80 -33.19
CA ALA A 262 -9.25 8.51 -32.11
C ALA A 262 -9.58 7.57 -30.95
N GLY A 263 -9.42 8.11 -29.73
CA GLY A 263 -9.79 7.53 -28.46
C GLY A 263 -9.48 8.54 -27.36
#